data_AF-A0A2T4C9B7-F1
#
_entry.id   AF-A0A2T4C9B7-F1
#
_cell.length_a   1.000
_cell.length_b   1.000
_cell.length_c   1.000
_cell.angle_alpha   90.00
_cell.angle_beta   90.00
_cell.angle_gamma   90.00
#
_symmetry.space_group_name_H-M   'P 1'
#
loop_
_entity.id
_entity.type
_entity.pdbx_description
1 polymer ?
#
loop_
_entity_poly.entity_id
_entity_poly.type
_entity_poly.pdbx_seq_one_letter_code
_entity_poly.pdbx_strand_id
1 'polypeptide(L)'
;MDDDEQVTRPDYRAGSGEGERPPPDEYTRLLPNRVNSNREFLAPDDPAVSPYNLFSIRVLRYLTFLFSALTFLWWLVLLISVFATPPGFHQKGSGFLAFGYTSLTFANLFFALLFFSVPSKAVRVPAIVISAILALDLILLLAVQKTRYEEGWVGVVSVAWALLMSVWSIITDRTVQWGKAEEEERLTGRAETRKSLAEWLEVLLSTIAYSVMVVAVVLITLNIILRALDARIAPPGKLYWVDDNKYRIHLYCHGNKTDDNGKTVTTVLFEGGEWPVEYSLWDFADNAVKNGSISRYCFADRPGLACSGDKIKHDDKWASKQKDLTGLTDKLLGWDIVDGAPHEVWRTLEGREKIEERLKKMV
;
A
#
# COMPACT_ATOMS: atom_id res chain seq x y z
N MET A 1 -17.65 90.12 50.00
CA MET A 1 -18.18 90.03 48.64
C MET A 1 -17.02 89.62 47.77
N ASP A 2 -17.24 88.50 47.09
CA ASP A 2 -16.51 87.94 45.96
C ASP A 2 -15.35 87.00 46.29
N ASP A 3 -15.83 85.77 46.52
CA ASP A 3 -15.26 84.45 46.27
C ASP A 3 -14.40 84.33 45.00
N ASP A 4 -13.30 83.59 45.11
CA ASP A 4 -12.69 82.86 43.99
C ASP A 4 -12.11 81.53 44.53
N GLU A 5 -12.84 80.43 44.28
CA GLU A 5 -12.45 79.05 44.59
C GLU A 5 -11.37 78.56 43.62
N GLN A 6 -10.17 78.25 44.13
CA GLN A 6 -9.18 77.43 43.42
C GLN A 6 -9.32 75.95 43.79
N VAL A 7 -9.83 75.17 42.83
CA VAL A 7 -9.92 73.70 42.90
C VAL A 7 -8.51 73.09 42.96
N THR A 8 -8.14 72.54 44.12
CA THR A 8 -6.87 71.83 44.33
C THR A 8 -7.08 70.34 44.04
N ARG A 9 -6.33 69.76 43.09
CA ARG A 9 -6.33 68.32 42.79
C ARG A 9 -5.50 67.56 43.86
N PRO A 10 -5.93 66.38 44.34
CA PRO A 10 -5.17 65.64 45.35
C PRO A 10 -4.03 64.83 44.71
N ASP A 11 -2.82 65.03 45.24
CA ASP A 11 -1.62 64.21 45.00
C ASP A 11 -1.81 62.83 45.66
N TYR A 12 -1.89 61.78 44.85
CA TYR A 12 -1.85 60.39 45.32
C TYR A 12 -0.41 60.03 45.71
N ARG A 13 -0.09 60.10 47.01
CA ARG A 13 1.11 59.44 47.57
C ARG A 13 0.88 57.93 47.65
N ALA A 14 1.55 57.18 46.79
CA ALA A 14 1.68 55.73 46.92
C ALA A 14 2.60 55.39 48.10
N GLY A 15 2.03 54.84 49.17
CA GLY A 15 2.78 54.29 50.29
C GLY A 15 3.43 52.95 49.92
N SER A 16 4.74 52.86 50.10
CA SER A 16 5.51 51.62 50.03
C SER A 16 5.32 50.83 51.33
N GLY A 17 4.37 49.89 51.33
CA GLY A 17 4.27 48.85 52.35
C GLY A 17 5.22 47.71 52.00
N GLU A 18 6.38 47.64 52.66
CA GLU A 18 7.24 46.46 52.66
C GLU A 18 6.55 45.36 53.49
N GLY A 19 5.86 44.45 52.80
CA GLY A 19 5.41 43.19 53.38
C GLY A 19 6.61 42.27 53.63
N GLU A 20 6.73 41.81 54.87
CA GLU A 20 7.75 40.90 55.39
C GLU A 20 7.82 39.61 54.53
N ARG A 21 8.99 39.32 53.96
CA ARG A 21 9.21 38.13 53.12
C ARG A 21 9.43 36.90 54.00
N PRO A 22 8.86 35.72 53.66
CA PRO A 22 9.09 34.49 54.40
C PRO A 22 10.58 34.05 54.34
N PRO A 23 11.05 33.29 55.35
CA PRO A 23 12.45 32.88 55.45
C PRO A 23 12.85 31.94 54.30
N PRO A 24 14.10 32.04 53.82
CA PRO A 24 14.58 31.28 52.66
C PRO A 24 14.62 29.76 52.92
N ASP A 25 14.18 28.99 51.93
CA ASP A 25 14.19 27.52 51.87
C ASP A 25 15.21 26.96 50.86
N GLU A 26 15.28 25.63 50.71
CA GLU A 26 16.23 24.94 49.82
C GLU A 26 16.02 25.27 48.32
N TYR A 27 14.85 25.79 47.96
CA TYR A 27 14.52 26.31 46.63
C TYR A 27 14.82 27.81 46.48
N THR A 28 15.24 28.47 47.55
CA THR A 28 15.57 29.89 47.54
C THR A 28 16.94 30.12 46.92
N ARG A 29 16.91 30.69 45.71
CA ARG A 29 18.08 30.91 44.88
C ARG A 29 19.04 31.93 45.50
N LEU A 30 20.28 31.50 45.77
CA LEU A 30 21.31 32.27 46.50
C LEU A 30 21.96 33.42 45.72
N LEU A 31 21.59 33.64 44.45
CA LEU A 31 22.12 34.74 43.64
C LEU A 31 20.99 35.73 43.31
N PRO A 32 21.14 37.03 43.67
CA PRO A 32 20.18 38.04 43.29
C PRO A 32 20.20 38.19 41.77
N ASN A 33 19.03 38.06 41.15
CA ASN A 33 18.85 38.23 39.72
C ASN A 33 19.09 39.69 39.34
N ARG A 34 20.36 40.04 39.05
CA ARG A 34 20.79 41.37 38.59
C ARG A 34 20.53 41.59 37.09
N VAL A 35 19.66 40.79 36.48
CA VAL A 35 19.23 40.93 35.09
C VAL A 35 17.73 41.18 35.09
N ASN A 36 17.40 42.46 35.09
CA ASN A 36 16.19 43.09 34.59
C ASN A 36 14.85 42.34 34.78
N SER A 37 13.96 42.98 35.52
CA SER A 37 12.49 42.77 35.46
C SER A 37 11.87 43.05 34.08
N ASN A 38 12.68 43.26 33.03
CA ASN A 38 12.30 43.31 31.63
C ASN A 38 12.93 42.09 30.94
N ARG A 39 12.24 40.95 30.92
CA ARG A 39 12.50 39.95 29.88
C ARG A 39 12.12 40.61 28.55
N GLU A 40 13.10 40.95 27.74
CA GLU A 40 12.85 41.45 26.39
C GLU A 40 12.32 40.26 25.57
N PHE A 41 11.01 40.25 25.34
CA PHE A 41 10.36 39.24 24.52
C PHE A 41 10.87 39.37 23.08
N LEU A 42 11.20 38.24 22.47
CA LEU A 42 11.61 38.23 21.07
C LEU A 42 10.41 38.53 20.18
N ALA A 43 10.69 39.10 19.00
CA ALA A 43 9.66 39.23 17.98
C ALA A 43 9.21 37.81 17.54
N PRO A 44 7.92 37.60 17.24
CA PRO A 44 7.44 36.30 16.76
C PRO A 44 8.16 35.76 15.53
N ASP A 45 8.61 36.65 14.65
CA ASP A 45 9.31 36.30 13.41
C ASP A 45 10.83 36.11 13.60
N ASP A 46 11.34 36.16 14.83
CA ASP A 46 12.75 35.95 15.13
C ASP A 46 13.14 34.47 14.86
N PRO A 47 14.23 34.19 14.12
CA PRO A 47 14.68 32.83 13.84
C PRO A 47 14.98 31.99 15.10
N ALA A 48 15.18 32.62 16.25
CA ALA A 48 15.34 31.93 17.54
C ALA A 48 14.04 31.27 18.04
N VAL A 49 12.86 31.72 17.57
CA VAL A 49 11.54 31.13 17.88
C VAL A 49 11.22 30.04 16.85
N SER A 50 12.08 29.02 16.81
CA SER A 50 11.93 27.90 15.87
C SER A 50 11.81 26.58 16.60
N PRO A 51 10.79 25.73 16.29
CA PRO A 51 10.60 24.43 16.93
C PRO A 51 11.82 23.50 16.79
N TYR A 52 12.73 23.76 15.84
CA TYR A 52 13.95 22.98 15.65
C TYR A 52 14.98 23.13 16.78
N ASN A 53 14.84 24.12 17.66
CA ASN A 53 15.77 24.30 18.77
C ASN A 53 15.56 23.25 19.87
N LEU A 54 14.33 22.77 20.05
CA LEU A 54 13.98 21.72 20.99
C LEU A 54 14.63 20.36 20.63
N PHE A 55 15.31 19.75 21.59
CA PHE A 55 15.98 18.45 21.41
C PHE A 55 14.99 17.34 21.05
N SER A 56 13.83 17.29 21.72
CA SER A 56 12.76 16.33 21.45
C SER A 56 12.27 16.40 19.99
N ILE A 57 12.11 17.62 19.46
CA ILE A 57 11.68 17.86 18.09
C ILE A 57 12.76 17.43 17.08
N ARG A 58 14.04 17.69 17.37
CA ARG A 58 15.14 17.19 16.54
C ARG A 58 15.19 15.66 16.50
N VAL A 59 15.03 15.01 17.64
CA VAL A 59 14.97 13.53 17.73
C VAL A 59 13.80 12.98 16.90
N LEU A 60 12.60 13.57 17.02
CA LEU A 60 11.44 13.18 16.22
C LEU A 60 11.71 13.30 14.71
N ARG A 61 12.37 14.39 14.30
CA ARG A 61 12.74 14.58 12.90
C ARG A 61 13.74 13.52 12.42
N TYR A 62 14.79 13.23 13.20
CA TYR A 62 15.76 12.19 12.85
C TYR A 62 15.14 10.79 12.78
N LEU A 63 14.23 10.46 13.71
CA LEU A 63 13.46 9.22 13.65
C LEU A 63 12.57 9.16 12.40
N THR A 64 11.94 10.27 12.04
CA THR A 64 11.11 10.33 10.82
C THR A 64 11.97 10.18 9.56
N PHE A 65 13.19 10.73 9.52
CA PHE A 65 14.16 10.47 8.45
C PHE A 65 14.57 8.99 8.40
N LEU A 66 14.87 8.38 9.55
CA LEU A 66 15.21 6.96 9.63
C LEU A 66 14.05 6.09 9.10
N PHE A 67 12.82 6.35 9.54
CA PHE A 67 11.64 5.63 9.05
C PHE A 67 11.40 5.85 7.56
N SER A 68 11.63 7.07 7.05
CA SER A 68 11.54 7.35 5.61
C SER A 68 12.58 6.57 4.82
N ALA A 69 13.83 6.49 5.30
CA ALA A 69 14.89 5.71 4.67
C ALA A 69 14.59 4.20 4.68
N LEU A 70 14.13 3.65 5.82
CA LEU A 70 13.71 2.25 5.91
C LEU A 70 12.53 1.96 4.97
N THR A 71 11.55 2.87 4.92
CA THR A 71 10.39 2.75 4.02
C THR A 71 10.82 2.82 2.55
N PHE A 72 11.77 3.69 2.20
CA PHE A 72 12.30 3.80 0.86
C PHE A 72 13.06 2.55 0.42
N LEU A 73 13.88 1.96 1.30
CA LEU A 73 14.55 0.69 1.04
C LEU A 73 13.53 -0.43 0.81
N TRP A 74 12.51 -0.52 1.67
CA TRP A 74 11.44 -1.50 1.52
C TRP A 74 10.65 -1.27 0.22
N TRP A 75 10.33 -0.02 -0.11
CA TRP A 75 9.67 0.38 -1.35
C TRP A 75 10.49 -0.02 -2.60
N LEU A 76 11.81 0.18 -2.59
CA LEU A 76 12.71 -0.24 -3.67
C LEU A 76 12.70 -1.76 -3.85
N VAL A 77 12.77 -2.51 -2.76
CA VAL A 77 12.72 -3.98 -2.81
C VAL A 77 11.39 -4.43 -3.44
N LEU A 78 10.27 -3.82 -3.05
CA LEU A 78 8.96 -4.15 -3.62
C LEU A 78 8.82 -3.73 -5.09
N LEU A 79 9.38 -2.58 -5.47
CA LEU A 79 9.40 -2.14 -6.86
C LEU A 79 10.16 -3.15 -7.74
N ILE A 80 11.32 -3.62 -7.29
CA ILE A 80 12.09 -4.64 -7.98
C ILE A 80 11.33 -5.97 -8.00
N SER A 81 10.67 -6.35 -6.89
CA SER A 81 9.95 -7.61 -6.80
C SER A 81 8.75 -7.73 -7.73
N VAL A 82 8.19 -6.61 -8.20
CA VAL A 82 7.14 -6.59 -9.23
C VAL A 82 7.66 -7.13 -10.57
N PHE A 83 8.95 -6.95 -10.88
CA PHE A 83 9.55 -7.39 -12.15
C PHE A 83 10.39 -8.67 -12.01
N ALA A 84 11.07 -8.82 -10.88
CA ALA A 84 11.97 -9.95 -10.64
C ALA A 84 11.80 -10.42 -9.20
N THR A 85 11.33 -11.66 -9.01
CA THR A 85 11.09 -12.23 -7.68
C THR A 85 12.42 -12.54 -6.95
N PRO A 86 12.80 -11.81 -5.90
CA PRO A 86 13.98 -12.13 -5.13
C PRO A 86 13.78 -13.45 -4.34
N PRO A 87 14.88 -14.19 -4.03
CA PRO A 87 14.78 -15.40 -3.23
C PRO A 87 14.17 -15.09 -1.86
N GLY A 88 13.09 -15.81 -1.51
CA GLY A 88 12.33 -15.60 -0.27
C GLY A 88 11.13 -14.64 -0.39
N PHE A 89 10.96 -13.96 -1.52
CA PHE A 89 9.86 -13.04 -1.82
C PHE A 89 8.82 -13.66 -2.76
N HIS A 90 8.43 -14.91 -2.53
CA HIS A 90 7.41 -15.59 -3.31
C HIS A 90 6.02 -15.06 -2.98
N GLN A 91 5.68 -13.88 -3.51
CA GLN A 91 4.32 -13.36 -3.49
C GLN A 91 3.46 -14.17 -4.46
N LYS A 92 2.28 -14.58 -4.01
CA LYS A 92 1.37 -15.42 -4.81
C LYS A 92 0.37 -14.58 -5.60
N GLY A 93 0.05 -13.40 -5.08
CA GLY A 93 -0.69 -12.34 -5.77
C GLY A 93 0.23 -11.43 -6.58
N SER A 94 -0.34 -10.33 -7.07
CA SER A 94 0.33 -9.42 -8.00
C SER A 94 1.42 -8.52 -7.39
N GLY A 95 1.53 -8.46 -6.06
CA GLY A 95 2.51 -7.63 -5.34
C GLY A 95 2.23 -6.12 -5.34
N PHE A 96 1.36 -5.62 -6.23
CA PHE A 96 1.03 -4.19 -6.35
C PHE A 96 0.38 -3.59 -5.11
N LEU A 97 -0.34 -4.38 -4.32
CA LEU A 97 -1.02 -3.89 -3.12
C LEU A 97 -0.03 -3.54 -2.01
N ALA A 98 0.98 -4.39 -1.79
CA ALA A 98 2.11 -4.09 -0.91
C ALA A 98 2.89 -2.86 -1.39
N PHE A 99 3.14 -2.76 -2.69
CA PHE A 99 3.79 -1.60 -3.30
C PHE A 99 2.96 -0.31 -3.13
N GLY A 100 1.63 -0.39 -3.24
CA GLY A 100 0.71 0.71 -3.01
C GLY A 100 0.77 1.26 -1.59
N TYR A 101 0.72 0.38 -0.58
CA TYR A 101 0.83 0.81 0.83
C TYR A 101 2.17 1.45 1.14
N THR A 102 3.26 0.91 0.61
CA THR A 102 4.59 1.45 0.86
C THR A 102 4.82 2.76 0.14
N SER A 103 4.26 2.94 -1.07
CA SER A 103 4.24 4.22 -1.79
C SER A 103 3.48 5.29 -1.01
N LEU A 104 2.29 4.94 -0.49
CA LEU A 104 1.50 5.81 0.38
C LEU A 104 2.26 6.18 1.65
N THR A 105 2.91 5.20 2.29
CA THR A 105 3.68 5.41 3.52
C THR A 105 4.87 6.32 3.28
N PHE A 106 5.59 6.10 2.17
CA PHE A 106 6.71 6.92 1.78
C PHE A 106 6.27 8.36 1.50
N ALA A 107 5.16 8.56 0.77
CA ALA A 107 4.58 9.88 0.54
C ALA A 107 4.17 10.56 1.85
N ASN A 108 3.51 9.84 2.76
CA ASN A 108 3.11 10.36 4.08
C ASN A 108 4.32 10.86 4.88
N LEU A 109 5.39 10.05 4.97
CA LEU A 109 6.62 10.43 5.68
C LEU A 109 7.37 11.57 4.97
N PHE A 110 7.37 11.58 3.64
CA PHE A 110 7.97 12.65 2.84
C PHE A 110 7.28 13.99 3.10
N PHE A 111 5.95 14.06 3.04
CA PHE A 111 5.20 15.28 3.33
C PHE A 111 5.29 15.69 4.80
N ALA A 112 5.33 14.72 5.73
CA ALA A 112 5.56 15.00 7.15
C ALA A 112 6.94 15.62 7.42
N LEU A 113 7.97 15.25 6.65
CA LEU A 113 9.30 15.85 6.73
C LEU A 113 9.38 17.21 6.02
N LEU A 114 8.71 17.35 4.88
CA LEU A 114 8.75 18.56 4.06
C LEU A 114 8.05 19.72 4.76
N PHE A 115 6.90 19.47 5.40
CA PHE A 115 6.11 20.47 6.13
C PHE A 115 6.22 20.33 7.65
N PHE A 116 7.33 19.77 8.14
CA PHE A 116 7.50 19.40 9.54
C PHE A 116 7.33 20.58 10.52
N SER A 117 7.76 21.78 10.13
CA SER A 117 7.70 22.99 10.99
C SER A 117 6.33 23.65 11.09
N VAL A 118 5.37 23.29 10.23
CA VAL A 118 4.07 23.96 10.14
C VAL A 118 2.95 22.98 10.43
N PRO A 119 2.68 22.70 11.72
CA PRO A 119 1.60 21.80 12.09
C PRO A 119 0.24 22.38 11.69
N SER A 120 -0.68 21.50 11.29
CA SER A 120 -2.02 21.94 10.87
C SER A 120 -3.12 20.94 11.20
N LYS A 121 -4.25 21.46 11.72
CA LYS A 121 -5.45 20.65 11.95
C LYS A 121 -6.02 20.10 10.64
N ALA A 122 -5.89 20.86 9.54
CA ALA A 122 -6.36 20.48 8.20
C ALA A 122 -5.64 19.26 7.63
N VAL A 123 -4.38 19.00 8.01
CA VAL A 123 -3.64 17.78 7.66
C VAL A 123 -3.89 16.67 8.68
N ARG A 124 -4.02 17.01 9.96
CA ARG A 124 -4.23 16.02 11.02
C ARG A 124 -5.53 15.24 10.88
N VAL A 125 -6.63 15.91 10.51
CA VAL A 125 -7.94 15.26 10.28
C VAL A 125 -7.86 14.18 9.20
N PRO A 126 -7.40 14.47 7.96
CA PRO A 126 -7.25 13.44 6.94
C PRO A 126 -6.20 12.38 7.30
N ALA A 127 -5.14 12.71 8.04
CA ALA A 127 -4.19 11.70 8.54
C ALA A 127 -4.87 10.69 9.50
N ILE A 128 -5.75 11.15 10.39
CA ILE A 128 -6.56 10.27 11.25
C ILE A 128 -7.49 9.39 10.42
N VAL A 129 -8.13 9.95 9.38
CA VAL A 129 -8.99 9.19 8.46
C VAL A 129 -8.18 8.11 7.74
N ILE A 130 -6.99 8.45 7.19
CA ILE A 130 -6.07 7.48 6.58
C ILE A 130 -5.73 6.36 7.57
N SER A 131 -5.35 6.69 8.80
CA SER A 131 -5.01 5.69 9.83
C SER A 131 -6.20 4.77 10.16
N ALA A 132 -7.42 5.31 10.23
CA ALA A 132 -8.61 4.50 10.49
C ALA A 132 -8.92 3.53 9.34
N ILE A 133 -8.79 3.99 8.10
CA ILE A 133 -9.01 3.14 6.93
C ILE A 133 -7.90 2.09 6.79
N LEU A 134 -6.63 2.44 7.03
CA LEU A 134 -5.53 1.47 7.04
C LEU A 134 -5.70 0.39 8.12
N ALA A 135 -6.29 0.73 9.27
CA ALA A 135 -6.64 -0.25 10.29
C ALA A 135 -7.74 -1.21 9.79
N LEU A 136 -8.76 -0.70 9.10
CA LEU A 136 -9.78 -1.53 8.45
C LEU A 136 -9.15 -2.45 7.40
N ASP A 137 -8.26 -1.93 6.57
CA ASP A 137 -7.57 -2.70 5.54
C ASP A 137 -6.77 -3.86 6.13
N LEU A 138 -6.02 -3.62 7.22
CA LEU A 138 -5.30 -4.67 7.94
C LEU A 138 -6.26 -5.75 8.47
N ILE A 139 -7.42 -5.36 9.02
CA ILE A 139 -8.44 -6.29 9.47
C ILE A 139 -8.99 -7.12 8.30
N LEU A 140 -9.34 -6.48 7.18
CA LEU A 140 -9.86 -7.16 6.00
C LEU A 140 -8.86 -8.16 5.41
N LEU A 141 -7.58 -7.77 5.32
CA LEU A 141 -6.50 -8.64 4.84
C LEU A 141 -6.26 -9.85 5.74
N LEU A 142 -6.40 -9.72 7.05
CA LEU A 142 -6.22 -10.83 7.98
C LEU A 142 -7.44 -11.74 8.08
N ALA A 143 -8.65 -11.18 7.94
CA ALA A 143 -9.91 -11.90 8.09
C ALA A 143 -10.23 -12.82 6.90
N VAL A 144 -9.91 -12.39 5.67
CA VAL A 144 -10.25 -13.14 4.46
C VAL A 144 -9.10 -14.08 4.07
N GLN A 145 -9.35 -15.40 4.10
CA GLN A 145 -8.30 -16.40 3.86
C GLN A 145 -7.68 -16.29 2.45
N LYS A 146 -8.48 -15.97 1.42
CA LYS A 146 -8.01 -15.86 0.04
C LYS A 146 -7.04 -14.68 -0.14
N THR A 147 -7.42 -13.49 0.33
CA THR A 147 -6.56 -12.29 0.25
C THR A 147 -5.30 -12.45 1.08
N ARG A 148 -5.40 -13.02 2.29
CA ARG A 148 -4.25 -13.34 3.14
C ARG A 148 -3.26 -14.29 2.46
N TYR A 149 -3.78 -15.29 1.73
CA TYR A 149 -2.96 -16.26 1.01
C TYR A 149 -2.25 -15.63 -0.20
N GLU A 150 -2.94 -14.74 -0.93
CA GLU A 150 -2.40 -14.07 -2.12
C GLU A 150 -1.34 -13.03 -1.75
N GLU A 151 -1.63 -12.16 -0.78
CA GLU A 151 -0.72 -11.09 -0.34
C GLU A 151 0.46 -11.62 0.50
N GLY A 152 0.25 -12.73 1.19
CA GLY A 152 1.25 -13.35 2.07
C GLY A 152 1.72 -12.41 3.18
N TRP A 153 2.90 -12.70 3.73
CA TRP A 153 3.47 -11.90 4.82
C TRP A 153 3.91 -10.50 4.34
N VAL A 154 4.31 -10.36 3.08
CA VAL A 154 4.80 -9.09 2.51
C VAL A 154 3.71 -8.03 2.50
N GLY A 155 2.49 -8.39 2.08
CA GLY A 155 1.35 -7.47 2.11
C GLY A 155 0.93 -7.12 3.55
N VAL A 156 0.91 -8.10 4.46
CA VAL A 156 0.56 -7.89 5.88
C VAL A 156 1.55 -6.95 6.56
N VAL A 157 2.86 -7.15 6.36
CA VAL A 157 3.89 -6.25 6.91
C VAL A 157 3.76 -4.84 6.32
N SER A 158 3.47 -4.73 5.02
CA SER A 158 3.35 -3.43 4.35
C SER A 158 2.17 -2.61 4.86
N VAL A 159 0.98 -3.20 5.04
CA VAL A 159 -0.19 -2.50 5.59
C VAL A 159 -0.01 -2.18 7.08
N ALA A 160 0.59 -3.09 7.86
CA ALA A 160 0.86 -2.86 9.28
C ALA A 160 1.87 -1.72 9.47
N TRP A 161 2.91 -1.68 8.65
CA TRP A 161 3.89 -0.59 8.63
C TRP A 161 3.24 0.74 8.21
N ALA A 162 2.38 0.73 7.19
CA ALA A 162 1.63 1.92 6.77
C ALA A 162 0.76 2.48 7.89
N LEU A 163 0.04 1.62 8.61
CA LEU A 163 -0.75 2.01 9.77
C LEU A 163 0.15 2.63 10.86
N LEU A 164 1.25 1.97 11.22
CA LEU A 164 2.19 2.44 12.25
C LEU A 164 2.76 3.82 11.88
N MET A 165 3.16 4.01 10.62
CA MET A 165 3.69 5.27 10.13
C MET A 165 2.63 6.38 10.03
N SER A 166 1.37 6.03 9.71
CA SER A 166 0.28 7.01 9.77
C SER A 166 0.03 7.51 11.20
N VAL A 167 0.04 6.60 12.19
CA VAL A 167 -0.08 6.97 13.61
C VAL A 167 1.14 7.79 14.04
N TRP A 168 2.35 7.41 13.63
CA TRP A 168 3.57 8.17 13.88
C TRP A 168 3.49 9.60 13.35
N SER A 169 2.97 9.81 12.13
CA SER A 169 2.82 11.16 11.56
C SER A 169 1.85 12.03 12.37
N ILE A 170 0.77 11.46 12.91
CA ILE A 170 -0.19 12.18 13.77
C ILE A 170 0.47 12.57 15.10
N ILE A 171 1.21 11.64 15.73
CA ILE A 171 1.94 11.89 16.98
C ILE A 171 2.98 12.99 16.77
N THR A 172 3.73 12.91 15.67
CA THR A 172 4.78 13.88 15.33
C THR A 172 4.20 15.26 15.09
N ASP A 173 3.18 15.41 14.24
CA ASP A 173 2.51 16.68 13.98
C ASP A 173 1.94 17.31 15.26
N ARG A 174 1.35 16.49 16.14
CA ARG A 174 0.81 16.98 17.42
C ARG A 174 1.91 17.40 18.40
N THR A 175 3.00 16.65 18.47
CA THR A 175 4.12 16.96 19.36
C THR A 175 4.86 18.21 18.91
N VAL A 176 5.04 18.40 17.59
CA VAL A 176 5.61 19.63 17.04
C VAL A 176 4.69 20.82 17.30
N GLN A 177 3.37 20.67 17.20
CA GLN A 177 2.43 21.72 17.56
C GLN A 177 2.59 22.16 19.02
N TRP A 178 2.70 21.20 19.94
CA TRP A 178 2.90 21.50 21.36
C TRP A 178 4.25 22.15 21.65
N GLY A 179 5.34 21.62 21.08
CA GLY A 179 6.65 22.21 21.30
C GLY A 179 6.80 23.60 20.67
N LYS A 180 6.18 23.86 19.50
CA LYS A 180 6.11 25.20 18.92
C LYS A 180 5.37 26.17 19.85
N ALA A 181 4.21 25.77 20.38
CA ALA A 181 3.43 26.61 21.29
C ALA A 181 4.16 26.90 22.61
N GLU A 182 4.84 25.90 23.19
CA GLU A 182 5.65 26.06 24.40
C GLU A 182 6.83 27.00 24.19
N GLU A 183 7.52 26.88 23.04
CA GLU A 183 8.66 27.72 22.70
C GLU A 183 8.25 29.18 22.40
N GLU A 184 7.11 29.38 21.73
CA GLU A 184 6.50 30.70 21.54
C GLU A 184 6.12 31.32 22.89
N GLU A 185 5.38 30.62 23.74
CA GLU A 185 4.99 31.14 25.07
C GLU A 185 6.22 31.50 25.93
N ARG A 186 7.29 30.71 25.84
CA ARG A 186 8.56 30.95 26.57
C ARG A 186 9.30 32.19 26.08
N LEU A 187 9.33 32.46 24.77
CA LEU A 187 10.20 33.48 24.15
C LEU A 187 9.47 34.78 23.79
N THR A 188 8.18 34.71 23.44
CA THR A 188 7.36 35.87 23.06
C THR A 188 6.28 36.20 24.11
N GLY A 189 6.06 35.31 25.08
CA GLY A 189 5.06 35.49 26.14
C GLY A 189 3.63 35.14 25.71
N ARG A 190 3.42 34.71 24.47
CA ARG A 190 2.12 34.32 23.91
C ARG A 190 2.27 33.31 22.79
N ALA A 191 1.41 32.30 22.75
CA ALA A 191 1.28 31.43 21.57
C ALA A 191 0.68 32.21 20.38
N GLU A 192 1.40 32.25 19.27
CA GLU A 192 0.96 32.96 18.07
C GLU A 192 0.01 32.10 17.23
N THR A 193 -1.07 32.71 16.75
CA THR A 193 -2.09 32.04 15.94
C THR A 193 -2.08 32.49 14.49
N ARG A 194 -1.32 33.54 14.18
CA ARG A 194 -1.18 34.09 12.83
C ARG A 194 -0.22 33.22 12.03
N LYS A 195 -0.50 33.09 10.74
CA LYS A 195 0.36 32.39 9.79
C LYS A 195 0.78 33.34 8.68
N SER A 196 2.04 33.26 8.28
CA SER A 196 2.54 33.98 7.11
C SER A 196 1.94 33.44 5.80
N LEU A 197 2.05 34.18 4.70
CA LEU A 197 1.58 33.70 3.38
C LEU A 197 2.29 32.41 2.94
N ALA A 198 3.57 32.26 3.29
CA ALA A 198 4.33 31.04 3.01
C ALA A 198 3.79 29.86 3.82
N GLU A 199 3.53 30.05 5.12
CA GLU A 199 2.92 29.00 5.96
C GLU A 199 1.50 28.63 5.49
N TRP A 200 0.72 29.58 4.98
CA TRP A 200 -0.58 29.29 4.37
C TRP A 200 -0.45 28.46 3.08
N LEU A 201 0.55 28.76 2.24
CA LEU A 201 0.84 27.97 1.05
C LEU A 201 1.28 26.54 1.41
N GLU A 202 2.11 26.38 2.44
CA GLU A 202 2.51 25.06 2.96
C GLU A 202 1.30 24.25 3.46
N VAL A 203 0.39 24.89 4.21
CA VAL A 203 -0.86 24.26 4.67
C VAL A 203 -1.73 23.87 3.48
N LEU A 204 -1.84 24.71 2.45
CA LEU A 204 -2.63 24.40 1.26
C LEU A 204 -2.07 23.18 0.51
N LEU A 205 -0.77 23.18 0.22
CA LEU A 205 -0.10 22.10 -0.51
C LEU A 205 -0.16 20.77 0.25
N SER A 206 0.11 20.80 1.56
CA SER A 206 -0.01 19.62 2.42
C SER A 206 -1.45 19.11 2.48
N THR A 207 -2.45 19.99 2.60
CA THR A 207 -3.86 19.57 2.63
C THR A 207 -4.28 18.90 1.30
N ILE A 208 -3.83 19.43 0.16
CA ILE A 208 -4.09 18.80 -1.15
C ILE A 208 -3.44 17.42 -1.21
N ALA A 209 -2.17 17.30 -0.81
CA ALA A 209 -1.45 16.03 -0.80
C ALA A 209 -2.15 14.98 0.08
N TYR A 210 -2.56 15.34 1.30
CA TYR A 210 -3.28 14.42 2.18
C TYR A 210 -4.68 14.09 1.67
N SER A 211 -5.36 15.00 0.98
CA SER A 211 -6.65 14.71 0.35
C SER A 211 -6.51 13.68 -0.77
N VAL A 212 -5.47 13.79 -1.60
CA VAL A 212 -5.15 12.78 -2.62
C VAL A 212 -4.82 11.43 -1.98
N MET A 213 -4.05 11.43 -0.89
CA MET A 213 -3.75 10.20 -0.15
C MET A 213 -5.00 9.55 0.46
N VAL A 214 -5.96 10.32 0.98
CA VAL A 214 -7.25 9.79 1.45
C VAL A 214 -7.98 9.08 0.30
N VAL A 215 -8.08 9.72 -0.87
CA VAL A 215 -8.71 9.10 -2.05
C VAL A 215 -8.00 7.81 -2.45
N ALA A 216 -6.66 7.83 -2.48
CA ALA A 216 -5.88 6.64 -2.81
C ALA A 216 -6.14 5.48 -1.84
N VAL A 217 -6.18 5.74 -0.54
CA VAL A 217 -6.49 4.72 0.48
C VAL A 217 -7.89 4.17 0.32
N VAL A 218 -8.90 5.03 0.08
CA VAL A 218 -10.28 4.58 -0.18
C VAL A 218 -10.33 3.65 -1.39
N LEU A 219 -9.63 3.98 -2.48
CA LEU A 219 -9.57 3.13 -3.66
C LEU A 219 -8.88 1.78 -3.37
N ILE A 220 -7.82 1.77 -2.57
CA ILE A 220 -7.16 0.54 -2.11
C ILE A 220 -8.12 -0.32 -1.29
N THR A 221 -8.87 0.28 -0.35
CA THR A 221 -9.88 -0.42 0.46
C THR A 221 -10.99 -1.00 -0.40
N LEU A 222 -11.52 -0.24 -1.37
CA LEU A 222 -12.53 -0.73 -2.31
C LEU A 222 -12.01 -1.94 -3.10
N ASN A 223 -10.76 -1.91 -3.54
CA ASN A 223 -10.13 -3.04 -4.22
C ASN A 223 -10.04 -4.29 -3.32
N ILE A 224 -9.70 -4.13 -2.03
CA ILE A 224 -9.69 -5.25 -1.07
C ILE A 224 -11.10 -5.80 -0.86
N ILE A 225 -12.11 -4.94 -0.75
CA ILE A 225 -13.51 -5.35 -0.59
C ILE A 225 -13.96 -6.14 -1.81
N LEU A 226 -13.68 -5.67 -3.03
CA LEU A 226 -14.01 -6.39 -4.26
C LEU A 226 -13.36 -7.78 -4.27
N ARG A 227 -12.06 -7.87 -3.98
CA ARG A 227 -11.35 -9.17 -3.89
C ARG A 227 -11.90 -10.08 -2.80
N ALA A 228 -12.36 -9.51 -1.69
CA ALA A 228 -12.99 -10.26 -0.61
C ALA A 228 -14.39 -10.79 -1.00
N LEU A 229 -15.15 -10.03 -1.79
CA LEU A 229 -16.43 -10.47 -2.34
C LEU A 229 -16.23 -11.55 -3.41
N ASP A 230 -15.27 -11.38 -4.31
CA ASP A 230 -14.91 -12.37 -5.34
C ASP A 230 -14.42 -13.69 -4.72
N ALA A 231 -13.87 -13.65 -3.51
CA ALA A 231 -13.50 -14.86 -2.78
C ALA A 231 -14.71 -15.73 -2.38
N ARG A 232 -15.93 -15.19 -2.37
CA ARG A 232 -17.15 -15.95 -2.02
C ARG A 232 -17.67 -16.81 -3.16
N ILE A 233 -17.34 -16.45 -4.40
CA ILE A 233 -17.78 -17.19 -5.58
C ILE A 233 -16.67 -18.17 -5.95
N ALA A 234 -16.92 -19.46 -5.74
CA ALA A 234 -15.99 -20.50 -6.15
C ALA A 234 -16.07 -20.68 -7.67
N PRO A 235 -14.95 -20.59 -8.40
CA PRO A 235 -14.93 -20.96 -9.81
C PRO A 235 -15.24 -22.46 -9.97
N PRO A 236 -15.79 -22.88 -11.12
CA PRO A 236 -16.10 -24.27 -11.38
C PRO A 236 -14.80 -25.09 -11.42
N GLY A 237 -14.67 -26.07 -10.53
CA GLY A 237 -13.48 -26.94 -10.48
C GLY A 237 -12.96 -27.12 -9.07
N LYS A 238 -11.72 -27.59 -8.95
CA LYS A 238 -11.03 -27.75 -7.65
C LYS A 238 -9.59 -27.23 -7.76
N LEU A 239 -9.12 -26.62 -6.68
CA LEU A 239 -7.72 -26.22 -6.54
C LEU A 239 -6.93 -27.38 -5.92
N TYR A 240 -5.88 -27.81 -6.61
CA TYR A 240 -4.97 -28.86 -6.15
C TYR A 240 -3.61 -28.26 -5.78
N TRP A 241 -3.06 -28.70 -4.66
CA TRP A 241 -1.72 -28.31 -4.24
C TRP A 241 -0.66 -29.01 -5.09
N VAL A 242 0.33 -28.25 -5.56
CA VAL A 242 1.45 -28.73 -6.37
C VAL A 242 2.76 -28.09 -5.90
N ASP A 243 3.88 -28.69 -6.30
CA ASP A 243 5.24 -28.28 -5.88
C ASP A 243 5.35 -28.16 -4.35
N ASP A 244 5.18 -29.29 -3.66
CA ASP A 244 5.32 -29.39 -2.20
C ASP A 244 4.45 -28.36 -1.42
N ASN A 245 3.17 -28.26 -1.80
CA ASN A 245 2.19 -27.33 -1.22
C ASN A 245 2.53 -25.83 -1.39
N LYS A 246 3.43 -25.47 -2.31
CA LYS A 246 3.75 -24.06 -2.57
C LYS A 246 2.69 -23.37 -3.41
N TYR A 247 2.19 -24.05 -4.45
CA TYR A 247 1.24 -23.49 -5.40
C TYR A 247 -0.07 -24.27 -5.43
N ARG A 248 -1.13 -23.61 -5.89
CA ARG A 248 -2.42 -24.26 -6.17
C ARG A 248 -2.74 -24.09 -7.65
N ILE A 249 -2.99 -25.19 -8.33
CA ILE A 249 -3.45 -25.20 -9.72
C ILE A 249 -4.94 -25.45 -9.73
N HIS A 250 -5.66 -24.63 -10.51
CA HIS A 250 -7.07 -24.82 -10.78
C HIS A 250 -7.23 -25.94 -11.80
N LEU A 251 -8.03 -26.95 -11.49
CA LEU A 251 -8.38 -28.02 -12.41
C LEU A 251 -9.90 -28.20 -12.43
N TYR A 252 -10.49 -28.01 -13.61
CA TYR A 252 -11.87 -28.35 -13.89
C TYR A 252 -11.91 -29.59 -14.80
N CYS A 253 -12.91 -30.44 -14.62
CA CYS A 253 -13.11 -31.61 -15.48
C CYS A 253 -14.57 -31.77 -15.83
N HIS A 254 -14.84 -32.04 -17.10
CA HIS A 254 -16.15 -32.31 -17.66
C HIS A 254 -16.25 -33.78 -18.11
N GLY A 255 -17.37 -34.44 -17.81
CA GLY A 255 -17.62 -35.86 -18.11
C GLY A 255 -17.23 -36.83 -16.99
N ASN A 256 -17.55 -38.11 -17.17
CA ASN A 256 -17.23 -39.20 -16.22
C ASN A 256 -15.86 -39.82 -16.52
N LYS A 257 -15.21 -40.42 -15.51
CA LYS A 257 -13.88 -41.07 -15.68
C LYS A 257 -13.97 -42.45 -16.33
N THR A 258 -15.13 -43.07 -16.23
CA THR A 258 -15.43 -44.40 -16.74
C THR A 258 -16.65 -44.33 -17.62
N ASP A 259 -16.63 -45.14 -18.68
CA ASP A 259 -17.77 -45.40 -19.55
C ASP A 259 -18.81 -46.28 -18.85
N ASP A 260 -19.98 -46.49 -19.45
CA ASP A 260 -21.08 -47.31 -18.91
C ASP A 260 -20.65 -48.76 -18.61
N ASN A 261 -19.60 -49.24 -19.29
CA ASN A 261 -18.99 -50.56 -19.10
C ASN A 261 -17.87 -50.59 -18.04
N GLY A 262 -17.67 -49.50 -17.28
CA GLY A 262 -16.62 -49.39 -16.26
C GLY A 262 -15.19 -49.22 -16.80
N LYS A 263 -15.02 -49.11 -18.12
CA LYS A 263 -13.71 -48.88 -18.75
C LYS A 263 -13.31 -47.41 -18.62
N THR A 264 -12.04 -47.14 -18.30
CA THR A 264 -11.51 -45.77 -18.22
C THR A 264 -11.55 -45.09 -19.58
N VAL A 265 -12.12 -43.88 -19.64
CA VAL A 265 -12.16 -43.07 -20.87
C VAL A 265 -10.93 -42.18 -20.97
N THR A 266 -10.45 -41.94 -22.19
CA THR A 266 -9.35 -41.01 -22.45
C THR A 266 -9.74 -39.61 -21.97
N THR A 267 -8.91 -39.02 -21.10
CA THR A 267 -9.08 -37.64 -20.64
C THR A 267 -8.17 -36.73 -21.45
N VAL A 268 -8.74 -35.75 -22.16
CA VAL A 268 -7.96 -34.71 -22.82
C VAL A 268 -7.71 -33.57 -21.84
N LEU A 269 -6.46 -33.21 -21.59
CA LEU A 269 -6.10 -32.09 -20.73
C LEU A 269 -5.79 -30.85 -21.58
N PHE A 270 -6.61 -29.82 -21.45
CA PHE A 270 -6.37 -28.51 -22.03
C PHE A 270 -5.56 -27.64 -21.05
N GLU A 271 -4.57 -26.93 -21.57
CA GLU A 271 -3.75 -26.01 -20.79
C GLU A 271 -3.92 -24.60 -21.33
N GLY A 272 -4.20 -23.65 -20.43
CA GLY A 272 -4.28 -22.23 -20.78
C GLY A 272 -2.92 -21.67 -21.23
N GLY A 273 -2.94 -20.86 -22.28
CA GLY A 273 -1.76 -20.15 -22.78
C GLY A 273 -1.58 -18.82 -22.07
N GLU A 274 -1.66 -17.72 -22.82
CA GLU A 274 -1.67 -16.35 -22.29
C GLU A 274 -2.98 -16.00 -21.56
N TRP A 275 -4.09 -16.55 -22.04
CA TRP A 275 -5.44 -16.36 -21.48
C TRP A 275 -5.93 -17.62 -20.78
N PRO A 276 -6.83 -17.49 -19.78
CA PRO A 276 -7.47 -18.65 -19.16
C PRO A 276 -8.25 -19.45 -20.19
N VAL A 277 -8.36 -20.77 -19.95
CA VAL A 277 -9.05 -21.69 -20.89
C VAL A 277 -10.50 -21.26 -21.14
N GLU A 278 -11.12 -20.63 -20.15
CA GLU A 278 -12.48 -20.08 -20.20
C GLU A 278 -12.75 -19.16 -21.40
N TYR A 279 -11.77 -18.36 -21.84
CA TYR A 279 -12.05 -17.31 -22.81
C TYR A 279 -12.35 -17.82 -24.23
N SER A 280 -11.80 -18.98 -24.64
CA SER A 280 -12.03 -19.50 -25.99
C SER A 280 -11.86 -21.01 -26.13
N LEU A 281 -10.95 -21.60 -25.37
CA LEU A 281 -10.61 -23.02 -25.48
C LEU A 281 -11.69 -23.91 -24.80
N TRP A 282 -12.42 -23.37 -23.83
CA TRP A 282 -13.56 -24.05 -23.21
C TRP A 282 -14.68 -24.30 -24.24
N ASP A 283 -15.12 -23.29 -24.98
CA ASP A 283 -16.15 -23.47 -26.02
C ASP A 283 -15.73 -24.51 -27.07
N PHE A 284 -14.44 -24.53 -27.44
CA PHE A 284 -13.90 -25.56 -28.32
C PHE A 284 -14.01 -26.96 -27.71
N ALA A 285 -13.62 -27.12 -26.43
CA ALA A 285 -13.73 -28.40 -25.73
C ALA A 285 -15.18 -28.88 -25.60
N ASP A 286 -16.12 -27.99 -25.28
CA ASP A 286 -17.54 -28.33 -25.18
C ASP A 286 -18.13 -28.75 -26.53
N ASN A 287 -17.74 -28.08 -27.62
CA ASN A 287 -18.17 -28.47 -28.96
C ASN A 287 -17.55 -29.80 -29.38
N ALA A 288 -16.31 -30.08 -29.00
CA ALA A 288 -15.65 -31.36 -29.27
C ALA A 288 -16.37 -32.53 -28.53
N VAL A 289 -16.84 -32.30 -27.30
CA VAL A 289 -17.69 -33.27 -26.59
C VAL A 289 -19.02 -33.46 -27.31
N LYS A 290 -19.70 -32.37 -27.70
CA LYS A 290 -20.99 -32.44 -28.41
C LYS A 290 -20.89 -33.14 -29.77
N ASN A 291 -19.77 -32.96 -30.48
CA ASN A 291 -19.47 -33.62 -31.75
C ASN A 291 -19.03 -35.09 -31.58
N GLY A 292 -18.84 -35.56 -30.35
CA GLY A 292 -18.39 -36.91 -30.05
C GLY A 292 -16.92 -37.17 -30.38
N SER A 293 -16.11 -36.14 -30.59
CA SER A 293 -14.67 -36.30 -30.85
C SER A 293 -13.88 -36.58 -29.58
N ILE A 294 -14.38 -36.15 -28.41
CA ILE A 294 -13.81 -36.44 -27.10
C ILE A 294 -14.91 -36.81 -26.10
N SER A 295 -14.66 -37.79 -25.23
CA SER A 295 -15.63 -38.22 -24.21
C SER A 295 -15.51 -37.44 -22.90
N ARG A 296 -14.29 -36.99 -22.58
CA ARG A 296 -13.95 -36.31 -21.32
C ARG A 296 -12.81 -35.34 -21.53
N TYR A 297 -12.92 -34.15 -20.96
CA TYR A 297 -11.80 -33.23 -20.86
C TYR A 297 -11.61 -32.70 -19.45
N CYS A 298 -10.40 -32.26 -19.17
CA CYS A 298 -10.09 -31.41 -18.05
C CYS A 298 -9.33 -30.19 -18.57
N PHE A 299 -9.36 -29.09 -17.84
CA PHE A 299 -8.48 -27.98 -18.11
C PHE A 299 -7.78 -27.50 -16.85
N ALA A 300 -6.52 -27.12 -17.03
CA ALA A 300 -5.69 -26.53 -16.00
C ALA A 300 -5.28 -25.11 -16.41
N ASP A 301 -5.54 -24.16 -15.52
CA ASP A 301 -5.06 -22.79 -15.68
C ASP A 301 -3.68 -22.67 -15.05
N ARG A 302 -2.71 -22.16 -15.82
CA ARG A 302 -1.35 -21.93 -15.32
C ARG A 302 -1.40 -20.86 -14.21
N PRO A 303 -0.74 -21.08 -13.06
CA PRO A 303 -0.64 -20.06 -12.03
C PRO A 303 0.35 -18.96 -12.48
N GLY A 304 -0.13 -17.71 -12.58
CA GLY A 304 0.69 -16.53 -12.86
C GLY A 304 0.44 -15.90 -14.25
N LEU A 305 0.92 -14.66 -14.43
CA LEU A 305 0.98 -13.98 -15.72
C LEU A 305 2.17 -14.53 -16.53
N ALA A 306 1.91 -14.98 -17.77
CA ALA A 306 2.97 -15.34 -18.72
C ALA A 306 2.91 -14.41 -19.94
N CYS A 307 4.09 -13.93 -20.36
CA CYS A 307 4.27 -12.95 -21.43
C CYS A 307 4.11 -13.52 -22.85
N SER A 308 3.98 -12.59 -23.80
CA SER A 308 3.44 -12.76 -25.15
C SER A 308 4.13 -13.78 -26.06
N GLY A 309 3.34 -14.32 -27.00
CA GLY A 309 3.75 -15.25 -28.04
C GLY A 309 4.78 -14.75 -29.05
N ASP A 310 5.19 -13.47 -29.00
CA ASP A 310 6.20 -12.89 -29.90
C ASP A 310 7.62 -13.45 -29.63
N LYS A 311 7.84 -13.95 -28.41
CA LYS A 311 9.07 -14.64 -27.99
C LYS A 311 9.29 -15.98 -28.68
N ILE A 312 8.25 -16.67 -29.18
CA ILE A 312 8.40 -17.97 -29.87
C ILE A 312 9.17 -17.82 -31.19
N LYS A 313 9.02 -16.71 -31.89
CA LYS A 313 9.68 -16.47 -33.19
C LYS A 313 11.11 -15.93 -33.07
N HIS A 314 11.48 -15.36 -31.92
CA HIS A 314 12.73 -14.64 -31.74
C HIS A 314 13.63 -15.22 -30.63
N ASP A 315 13.20 -16.29 -29.95
CA ASP A 315 13.94 -16.93 -28.86
C ASP A 315 13.97 -18.45 -29.05
N ASP A 316 15.04 -18.92 -29.69
CA ASP A 316 15.29 -20.35 -29.96
C ASP A 316 15.26 -21.20 -28.69
N LYS A 317 15.60 -20.60 -27.54
CA LYS A 317 15.60 -21.28 -26.24
C LYS A 317 14.18 -21.53 -25.74
N TRP A 318 13.26 -20.60 -26.00
CA TRP A 318 11.85 -20.78 -25.68
C TRP A 318 11.16 -21.78 -26.63
N ALA A 319 11.44 -21.70 -27.93
CA ALA A 319 10.96 -22.68 -28.91
C ALA A 319 11.46 -24.09 -28.57
N SER A 320 12.73 -24.23 -28.16
CA SER A 320 13.30 -25.49 -27.68
C SER A 320 12.56 -26.00 -26.43
N LYS A 321 12.23 -25.15 -25.46
CA LYS A 321 11.48 -25.58 -24.26
C LYS A 321 10.06 -26.04 -24.57
N GLN A 322 9.37 -25.40 -25.53
CA GLN A 322 8.06 -25.88 -25.99
C GLN A 322 8.19 -27.23 -26.71
N LYS A 323 9.28 -27.43 -27.46
CA LYS A 323 9.61 -28.73 -28.06
C LYS A 323 9.98 -29.78 -27.00
N ASP A 324 10.64 -29.40 -25.92
CA ASP A 324 10.96 -30.30 -24.80
C ASP A 324 9.69 -30.77 -24.09
N LEU A 325 8.62 -29.97 -24.08
CA LEU A 325 7.31 -30.42 -23.56
C LEU A 325 6.74 -31.59 -24.37
N THR A 326 7.11 -31.74 -25.66
CA THR A 326 6.71 -32.92 -26.45
C THR A 326 7.41 -34.19 -25.99
N GLY A 327 8.54 -34.07 -25.29
CA GLY A 327 9.27 -35.17 -24.65
C GLY A 327 8.75 -35.55 -23.26
N LEU A 328 7.70 -34.90 -22.73
CA LEU A 328 7.04 -35.31 -21.48
C LEU A 328 6.28 -36.64 -21.62
N THR A 329 6.04 -37.11 -22.85
CA THR A 329 5.38 -38.39 -23.12
C THR A 329 6.20 -39.22 -24.10
N ASP A 330 6.50 -40.46 -23.74
CA ASP A 330 7.17 -41.43 -24.62
C ASP A 330 6.27 -41.90 -25.78
N LYS A 331 5.03 -41.40 -25.88
CA LYS A 331 4.01 -41.78 -26.87
C LYS A 331 3.39 -40.55 -27.55
N LEU A 332 4.20 -39.72 -28.18
CA LEU A 332 3.71 -38.61 -29.01
C LEU A 332 2.99 -39.16 -30.26
N LEU A 333 1.67 -38.94 -30.36
CA LEU A 333 0.85 -39.41 -31.48
C LEU A 333 0.93 -38.52 -32.74
N GLY A 334 1.35 -37.26 -32.58
CA GLY A 334 1.49 -36.32 -33.69
C GLY A 334 1.95 -34.94 -33.22
N TRP A 335 2.64 -34.23 -34.13
CA TRP A 335 2.99 -32.83 -34.01
C TRP A 335 2.68 -32.17 -35.35
N ASP A 336 1.78 -31.20 -35.34
CA ASP A 336 1.33 -30.51 -36.55
C ASP A 336 1.59 -29.01 -36.40
N ILE A 337 2.04 -28.40 -37.50
CA ILE A 337 2.15 -26.95 -37.64
C ILE A 337 1.04 -26.55 -38.62
N VAL A 338 0.21 -25.58 -38.24
CA VAL A 338 -0.86 -25.05 -39.07
C VAL A 338 -0.40 -23.71 -39.62
N ASP A 339 -0.03 -23.70 -40.89
CA ASP A 339 0.51 -22.50 -41.54
C ASP A 339 -0.56 -21.42 -41.65
N GLY A 340 -0.19 -20.17 -41.34
CA GLY A 340 -1.11 -19.02 -41.39
C GLY A 340 -2.12 -18.93 -40.24
N ALA A 341 -2.12 -19.86 -39.29
CA ALA A 341 -2.96 -19.76 -38.09
C ALA A 341 -2.43 -18.69 -37.10
N PRO A 342 -3.32 -17.91 -36.47
CA PRO A 342 -2.96 -17.02 -35.35
C PRO A 342 -2.60 -17.85 -34.11
N HIS A 343 -2.15 -17.18 -33.03
CA HIS A 343 -1.79 -17.85 -31.77
C HIS A 343 -2.88 -18.79 -31.24
N GLU A 344 -4.15 -18.45 -31.44
CA GLU A 344 -5.29 -19.33 -31.14
C GLU A 344 -5.64 -20.19 -32.37
N VAL A 345 -4.87 -21.27 -32.58
CA VAL A 345 -4.96 -22.12 -33.78
C VAL A 345 -6.38 -22.64 -34.02
N TRP A 346 -7.12 -22.92 -32.94
CA TRP A 346 -8.53 -23.38 -32.95
C TRP A 346 -9.55 -22.32 -33.42
N ARG A 347 -9.16 -21.06 -33.67
CA ARG A 347 -10.05 -20.07 -34.31
C ARG A 347 -10.17 -20.27 -35.81
N THR A 348 -9.18 -20.90 -36.44
CA THR A 348 -9.20 -21.20 -37.88
C THR A 348 -9.92 -22.50 -38.17
N LEU A 349 -10.51 -22.65 -39.36
CA LEU A 349 -11.13 -23.91 -39.77
C LEU A 349 -10.09 -25.03 -39.88
N GLU A 350 -9.01 -24.77 -40.62
CA GLU A 350 -7.91 -25.70 -40.83
C GLU A 350 -7.27 -26.15 -39.51
N GLY A 351 -7.06 -25.22 -38.57
CA GLY A 351 -6.57 -25.53 -37.25
C GLY A 351 -7.50 -26.44 -36.44
N ARG A 352 -8.82 -26.20 -36.48
CA ARG A 352 -9.80 -27.08 -35.83
C ARG A 352 -9.82 -28.47 -36.43
N GLU A 353 -9.80 -28.59 -37.75
CA GLU A 353 -9.80 -29.88 -38.44
C GLU A 353 -8.56 -30.71 -38.09
N LYS A 354 -7.38 -30.08 -38.04
CA LYS A 354 -6.14 -30.74 -37.62
C LYS A 354 -6.19 -31.21 -36.16
N ILE A 355 -6.69 -30.38 -35.26
CA ILE A 355 -6.83 -30.74 -33.84
C ILE A 355 -7.82 -31.91 -33.70
N GLU A 356 -8.99 -31.84 -34.35
CA GLU A 356 -9.99 -32.92 -34.30
C GLU A 356 -9.47 -34.24 -34.90
N GLU A 357 -8.71 -34.18 -36.00
CA GLU A 357 -8.07 -35.36 -36.61
C GLU A 357 -7.15 -36.06 -35.61
N ARG A 358 -6.39 -35.30 -34.81
CA ARG A 358 -5.49 -35.85 -33.78
C ARG A 358 -6.24 -36.35 -32.56
N LEU A 359 -7.27 -35.62 -32.11
CA LEU A 359 -8.11 -36.05 -30.98
C LEU A 359 -8.78 -37.41 -31.25
N LYS A 360 -9.28 -37.62 -32.48
CA LYS A 360 -9.86 -38.90 -32.91
C LYS A 360 -8.88 -40.08 -32.93
N LYS A 361 -7.56 -39.83 -32.93
CA LYS A 361 -6.53 -40.87 -32.81
C LYS A 361 -6.24 -41.27 -31.36
N MET A 362 -6.77 -40.52 -30.38
CA MET A 362 -6.58 -40.74 -28.94
C MET A 362 -7.74 -41.49 -28.26
N VAL A 363 -8.88 -41.56 -28.94
CA VAL A 363 -10.11 -42.27 -28.52
C VAL A 363 -10.24 -43.52 -29.35
#